data_AF-A0A7J7GJB6-F1
#
_entry.id   AF-A0A7J7GJB6-F1
#
_cell.length_a   1.000
_cell.length_b   1.000
_cell.length_c   1.000
_cell.angle_alpha   90.00
_cell.angle_beta   90.00
_cell.angle_gamma   90.00
#
_symmetry.space_group_name_H-M   'P 1'
#
loop_
_entity.id
_entity.type
_entity.pdbx_description
1 polymer ?
#
loop_
_entity_poly.entity_id
_entity_poly.type
_entity_poly.pdbx_seq_one_letter_code
_entity_poly.pdbx_strand_id
1 'polypeptide(L)'
;MKKSTYDYDSVVHPIHDQTFYLTLEHKRKLKEEYGIEPWTFVQKLGDAVFIPAGCPYQVRNLKSCIKVDLDFVSPENLSECIRLTEEVRLLPENHRAKEDKLEVDHMTISL
;
A
#
# COMPACT_ATOMS: atom_id res chain seq x y z
N MET A 1 1.69 5.58 -25.00
CA MET A 1 1.38 5.71 -23.55
C MET A 1 0.07 6.49 -23.45
N LYS A 2 -1.04 5.84 -23.08
CA LYS A 2 -2.32 6.55 -22.89
C LYS A 2 -2.18 7.44 -21.65
N LYS A 3 -2.48 8.74 -21.76
CA LYS A 3 -2.69 9.59 -20.57
C LYS A 3 -3.90 9.00 -19.84
N SER A 4 -3.69 8.47 -18.64
CA SER A 4 -4.79 8.03 -17.78
C SER A 4 -5.48 9.28 -17.25
N THR A 5 -6.67 9.57 -17.78
CA THR A 5 -7.61 10.50 -17.14
C THR A 5 -8.22 9.78 -15.95
N TYR A 6 -7.87 10.20 -14.73
CA TYR A 6 -8.50 9.69 -13.52
C TYR A 6 -9.83 10.43 -13.32
N ASP A 7 -10.88 9.68 -13.01
CA ASP A 7 -12.12 10.23 -12.52
C ASP A 7 -11.98 10.41 -11.00
N TYR A 8 -11.78 11.66 -10.56
CA TYR A 8 -11.53 11.95 -9.15
C TYR A 8 -12.80 11.90 -8.30
N ASP A 9 -13.97 12.11 -8.92
CA ASP A 9 -15.25 12.20 -8.20
C ASP A 9 -15.73 10.81 -7.74
N SER A 10 -15.20 9.73 -8.32
CA SER A 10 -15.50 8.35 -7.92
C SER A 10 -14.51 7.76 -6.90
N VAL A 11 -13.48 8.52 -6.49
CA VAL A 11 -12.51 8.07 -5.48
C VAL A 11 -13.02 8.40 -4.08
N VAL A 12 -13.26 7.36 -3.29
CA VAL A 12 -13.67 7.46 -1.88
C VAL A 12 -12.45 7.69 -0.99
N HIS A 13 -11.38 6.94 -1.21
CA HIS A 13 -10.15 7.08 -0.46
C HIS A 13 -8.91 6.83 -1.34
N PRO A 14 -8.04 7.83 -1.58
CA PRO A 14 -7.02 7.77 -2.63
C PRO A 14 -5.98 6.66 -2.46
N ILE A 15 -5.72 6.22 -1.22
CA ILE A 15 -4.79 5.11 -0.92
C ILE A 15 -5.50 3.75 -1.03
N HIS A 16 -6.58 3.53 -0.28
CA HIS A 16 -7.33 2.26 -0.26
C HIS A 16 -8.03 1.93 -1.60
N ASP A 17 -8.34 2.94 -2.42
CA ASP A 17 -8.88 2.74 -3.78
C ASP A 17 -7.83 2.38 -4.81
N GLN A 18 -6.53 2.45 -4.46
CA GLN A 18 -5.40 2.02 -5.29
C GLN A 18 -5.54 2.45 -6.77
N THR A 19 -6.16 3.62 -7.01
CA THR A 19 -6.55 4.09 -8.35
C THR A 19 -5.38 4.75 -9.06
N PHE A 20 -4.47 5.34 -8.30
CA PHE A 20 -3.42 6.19 -8.82
C PHE A 20 -2.08 5.46 -8.95
N TYR A 21 -1.37 5.73 -10.05
CA TYR A 21 0.05 5.46 -10.18
C TYR A 21 0.83 6.77 -10.22
N LEU A 22 1.75 6.97 -9.29
CA LEU A 22 2.57 8.18 -9.21
C LEU A 22 3.65 8.17 -10.31
N THR A 23 3.53 9.12 -11.24
CA THR A 23 4.52 9.35 -12.28
C THR A 23 5.76 10.05 -11.71
N LEU A 24 6.81 10.19 -12.52
CA LEU A 24 7.97 11.01 -12.14
C LEU A 24 7.57 12.43 -11.77
N GLU A 25 6.61 13.02 -12.49
CA GLU A 25 6.10 14.35 -12.21
C GLU A 25 5.33 14.41 -10.89
N HIS A 26 4.51 13.40 -10.58
CA HIS A 26 3.83 13.32 -9.28
C HIS A 26 4.83 13.22 -8.13
N LYS A 27 5.87 12.39 -8.27
CA LYS A 27 6.91 12.24 -7.24
C LYS A 27 7.73 13.52 -7.06
N ARG A 28 7.99 14.26 -8.14
CA ARG A 28 8.65 15.57 -8.09
C ARG A 28 7.82 16.57 -7.27
N LYS A 29 6.52 16.70 -7.60
CA LYS A 29 5.60 17.56 -6.85
C LYS A 29 5.46 17.16 -5.39
N LEU A 30 5.38 15.86 -5.10
CA LEU A 30 5.29 15.34 -3.75
C LEU A 30 6.49 15.79 -2.88
N LYS A 31 7.70 15.79 -3.45
CA LYS A 31 8.90 16.30 -2.78
C LYS A 31 8.89 17.82 -2.63
N GLU A 32 8.50 18.56 -3.68
CA GLU A 32 8.52 20.03 -3.67
C GLU A 32 7.45 20.64 -2.76
N GLU A 33 6.24 20.09 -2.78
CA GLU A 33 5.08 20.65 -2.07
C GLU A 33 4.96 20.11 -0.63
N TYR A 34 5.37 18.85 -0.40
CA TYR A 34 5.16 18.16 0.88
C TYR A 34 6.46 17.64 1.52
N GLY A 35 7.61 17.77 0.87
CA GLY A 35 8.88 17.23 1.39
C GLY A 35 8.96 15.69 1.41
N ILE A 36 7.99 14.99 0.81
CA ILE A 36 7.92 13.53 0.84
C ILE A 36 8.66 12.96 -0.38
N GLU A 37 9.67 12.14 -0.12
CA GLU A 37 10.49 11.50 -1.16
C GLU A 37 10.31 9.97 -1.16
N PRO A 38 9.72 9.40 -2.23
CA PRO A 38 9.57 7.94 -2.34
C PRO A 38 10.89 7.25 -2.70
N TRP A 39 11.17 6.11 -2.08
CA TRP A 39 12.28 5.23 -2.46
C TRP A 39 11.94 4.47 -3.75
N THR A 40 12.83 4.48 -4.76
CA THR A 40 12.64 3.80 -6.04
C THR A 40 13.79 2.84 -6.32
N PHE A 41 13.49 1.57 -6.61
CA PHE A 41 14.49 0.53 -6.88
C PHE A 41 13.94 -0.53 -7.84
N VAL A 42 14.83 -1.38 -8.35
CA VAL A 42 14.51 -2.49 -9.25
C VAL A 42 14.66 -3.80 -8.50
N GLN A 43 13.56 -4.50 -8.28
CA GLN A 43 13.58 -5.88 -7.79
C GLN A 43 14.04 -6.83 -8.90
N LYS A 44 15.04 -7.67 -8.62
CA LYS A 44 15.55 -8.72 -9.52
C LYS A 44 14.98 -10.09 -9.14
N LEU A 45 15.19 -11.07 -10.02
CA LEU A 45 14.80 -12.46 -9.73
C LEU A 45 15.53 -12.95 -8.48
N GLY A 46 14.76 -13.46 -7.50
CA GLY A 46 15.27 -13.95 -6.23
C GLY A 46 15.31 -12.90 -5.10
N ASP A 47 15.09 -11.62 -5.39
CA ASP A 47 15.06 -10.59 -4.36
C ASP A 47 13.75 -10.68 -3.55
N ALA A 48 13.89 -10.67 -2.22
CA ALA A 48 12.77 -10.45 -1.30
C ALA A 48 12.68 -8.96 -0.94
N VAL A 49 11.46 -8.42 -0.97
CA VAL A 49 11.20 -7.02 -0.62
C VAL A 49 10.32 -7.00 0.62
N PHE A 50 10.83 -6.38 1.69
CA PHE A 50 10.07 -6.18 2.93
C PHE A 50 9.39 -4.81 2.88
N ILE A 51 8.08 -4.80 3.11
CA ILE A 51 7.25 -3.59 3.11
C ILE A 51 6.62 -3.48 4.51
N PRO A 52 6.94 -2.42 5.28
CA PRO A 52 6.33 -2.24 6.59
C PRO A 52 4.82 -2.01 6.52
N ALA A 53 4.10 -2.40 7.57
CA ALA A 53 2.67 -2.12 7.71
C ALA A 53 2.39 -0.61 7.54
N GLY A 54 1.39 -0.28 6.72
CA GLY A 54 0.98 1.10 6.47
C GLY A 54 1.84 1.88 5.48
N CYS A 55 2.91 1.30 4.94
CA CYS A 55 3.74 1.95 3.92
C CYS A 55 3.04 1.93 2.56
N PRO A 56 2.66 3.07 1.96
CA PRO A 56 2.09 3.07 0.61
C PRO A 56 3.17 2.74 -0.44
N TYR A 57 2.87 1.81 -1.34
CA TYR A 57 3.79 1.41 -2.39
C TYR A 57 3.08 1.23 -3.75
N GLN A 58 3.86 1.28 -4.82
CA GLN A 58 3.38 1.03 -6.18
C GLN A 58 4.41 0.19 -6.94
N VAL A 59 3.94 -0.69 -7.82
CA VAL A 59 4.81 -1.59 -8.58
C VAL A 59 4.53 -1.48 -10.06
N ARG A 60 5.60 -1.50 -10.86
CA ARG A 60 5.51 -1.57 -12.32
C ARG A 60 6.42 -2.68 -12.85
N ASN A 61 5.81 -3.66 -13.50
CA ASN A 61 6.54 -4.76 -14.12
C ASN A 61 7.32 -4.25 -15.35
N LEU A 62 8.63 -4.44 -15.37
CA LEU A 62 9.51 -4.10 -16.51
C LEU A 62 9.55 -5.21 -17.56
N LYS A 63 9.21 -6.45 -17.15
CA LYS A 63 9.09 -7.67 -17.96
C LYS A 63 7.93 -8.48 -17.40
N SER A 64 7.57 -9.60 -18.03
CA SER A 64 6.64 -10.57 -17.41
C SER A 64 7.24 -11.07 -16.09
N CYS A 65 6.45 -11.03 -15.02
CA CYS A 65 6.88 -11.38 -13.66
C CYS A 65 5.81 -12.22 -12.97
N ILE A 66 6.25 -13.19 -12.17
CA ILE A 66 5.44 -13.88 -11.16
C ILE A 66 6.00 -13.45 -9.80
N LYS A 67 5.11 -13.13 -8.85
CA LYS A 67 5.46 -12.75 -7.49
C LYS A 67 4.63 -13.59 -6.52
N VAL A 68 5.19 -13.82 -5.35
CA VAL A 68 4.50 -14.46 -4.22
C VAL A 68 4.67 -13.51 -3.06
N ASP A 69 3.54 -13.08 -2.50
CA ASP A 69 3.48 -12.16 -1.37
C ASP A 69 2.98 -12.95 -0.15
N LEU A 70 3.55 -12.64 1.02
CA LEU A 70 3.18 -13.25 2.30
C LEU A 70 3.05 -12.14 3.33
N ASP A 71 1.85 -12.02 3.90
CA ASP A 71 1.60 -11.09 4.99
C ASP A 71 1.96 -11.74 6.33
N PHE A 72 2.59 -10.94 7.19
CA PHE A 72 2.90 -11.31 8.57
C PHE A 72 2.82 -10.07 9.46
N VAL A 73 2.65 -10.28 10.75
CA VAL A 73 2.70 -9.20 11.74
C VAL A 73 3.92 -9.40 12.62
N SER A 74 4.84 -8.44 12.57
CA SER A 74 5.98 -8.39 13.48
C SER A 74 5.57 -7.71 14.79
N PRO A 75 6.18 -8.08 15.93
CA PRO A 75 5.93 -7.43 17.21
C PRO A 75 6.13 -5.90 17.15
N GLU A 76 7.14 -5.43 16.40
CA GLU A 76 7.48 -4.01 16.25
C GLU A 76 6.38 -3.20 15.54
N ASN A 77 5.56 -3.85 14.70
CA ASN A 77 4.52 -3.20 13.91
C ASN A 77 3.10 -3.45 14.45
N LEU A 78 2.94 -4.20 15.53
CA LEU A 78 1.63 -4.63 16.03
C LEU A 78 0.67 -3.45 16.26
N SER A 79 1.14 -2.37 16.90
CA SER A 79 0.33 -1.19 17.17
C SER A 79 -0.14 -0.49 15.89
N GLU A 80 0.73 -0.42 14.87
CA GLU A 80 0.35 0.13 13.57
C GLU A 80 -0.65 -0.77 12.84
N CYS A 81 -0.49 -2.09 12.91
CA CYS A 81 -1.46 -3.02 12.33
C CYS A 81 -2.86 -2.87 12.97
N ILE A 82 -2.94 -2.69 14.28
CA ILE A 82 -4.21 -2.42 14.98
C ILE A 82 -4.81 -1.11 14.48
N ARG A 83 -4.03 -0.02 14.48
CA ARG A 83 -4.48 1.31 14.04
C ARG A 83 -5.01 1.30 12.60
N LEU A 84 -4.30 0.64 11.69
CA LEU A 84 -4.69 0.52 10.28
C LEU A 84 -5.97 -0.31 10.12
N THR A 85 -6.13 -1.36 10.94
CA THR A 85 -7.36 -2.16 10.95
C THR A 85 -8.56 -1.32 11.38
N GLU A 86 -8.39 -0.43 12.36
CA GLU A 86 -9.43 0.52 12.78
C GLU A 86 -9.74 1.57 11.70
N GLU A 87 -8.73 2.10 11.01
CA GLU A 87 -8.91 3.05 9.90
C GLU A 87 -9.74 2.46 8.76
N VAL A 88 -9.47 1.20 8.39
CA VAL A 88 -10.25 0.48 7.37
C VAL A 88 -11.70 0.26 7.83
N ARG A 89 -11.97 0.07 9.13
CA ARG A 89 -13.33 -0.07 9.67
C ARG A 89 -14.17 1.20 9.47
N LEU A 90 -13.55 2.38 9.39
CA LEU A 90 -14.22 3.67 9.17
C LEU A 90 -14.65 3.91 7.71
N LEU A 91 -14.16 3.13 6.75
CA LEU A 91 -14.58 3.23 5.34
C LEU A 91 -16.07 2.84 5.17
N PRO A 92 -16.73 3.19 4.06
CA PRO A 92 -18.10 2.73 3.78
C PRO A 92 -18.26 1.21 3.89
N GLU A 93 -19.43 0.70 4.29
CA GLU A 93 -19.63 -0.75 4.54
C GLU A 93 -19.26 -1.63 3.34
N ASN A 94 -19.59 -1.20 2.12
CA ASN A 94 -19.32 -1.93 0.89
C ASN A 94 -17.97 -1.54 0.25
N HIS A 95 -17.08 -0.90 1.00
CA HIS A 95 -15.76 -0.52 0.50
C HIS A 95 -14.86 -1.74 0.40
N ARG A 96 -14.36 -2.06 -0.80
CA ARG A 96 -13.54 -3.25 -1.09
C ARG A 96 -12.35 -3.50 -0.12
N ALA A 97 -11.74 -2.43 0.40
CA ALA A 97 -10.62 -2.55 1.35
C ALA A 97 -11.02 -3.24 2.67
N LYS A 98 -12.33 -3.33 2.98
CA LYS A 98 -12.85 -4.08 4.13
C LYS A 98 -12.86 -5.59 3.93
N GLU A 99 -12.60 -6.11 2.72
CA GLU A 99 -12.51 -7.55 2.48
C GLU A 99 -11.16 -8.12 2.94
N ASP A 100 -10.11 -7.29 2.91
CA ASP A 100 -8.74 -7.65 3.26
C ASP A 100 -8.45 -7.34 4.73
N LYS A 101 -8.95 -8.20 5.63
CA LYS A 101 -8.84 -8.00 7.09
C LYS A 101 -7.71 -8.83 7.68
N LEU A 102 -6.70 -8.14 8.22
CA LEU A 102 -5.76 -8.74 9.15
C LEU A 102 -6.49 -9.01 10.49
N GLU A 103 -6.59 -10.28 10.88
CA GLU A 103 -7.16 -10.69 12.17
C GLU A 103 -6.12 -10.56 13.30
N VAL A 104 -5.78 -9.31 13.65
CA VAL A 104 -4.79 -9.02 14.70
C VAL A 104 -5.28 -9.46 16.09
N ASP A 105 -6.60 -9.46 16.32
CA ASP A 105 -7.25 -9.80 17.58
C ASP A 105 -7.06 -11.28 18.01
N HIS A 106 -6.60 -12.15 17.11
CA HIS A 106 -6.37 -13.58 17.35
C HIS A 106 -4.89 -13.96 17.50
N MET A 107 -3.97 -12.99 17.55
CA MET A 107 -2.55 -13.28 17.72
C MET A 107 -2.21 -13.68 19.17
N THR A 108 -1.65 -14.88 19.33
CA THR A 108 -1.12 -15.36 20.61
C THR A 108 0.39 -15.14 20.64
N ILE A 109 0.90 -14.36 21.59
CA ILE A 109 2.35 -14.25 21.83
C ILE A 109 2.77 -15.52 22.56
N SER A 110 3.49 -16.41 21.86
CA SER A 110 4.16 -17.54 22.51
C SER A 110 5.54 -17.04 22.96
N LEU A 111 5.73 -16.92 24.28
CA LEU A 111 7.02 -16.60 24.91
C LEU A 111 7.90 -17.84 25.05
#